data_AF-A0A1I5IJP5-F1
#
_entry.id   AF-A0A1I5IJP5-F1
#
_cell.length_a   1.000
_cell.length_b   1.000
_cell.length_c   1.000
_cell.angle_alpha   90.00
_cell.angle_beta   90.00
_cell.angle_gamma   90.00
#
_symmetry.space_group_name_H-M   'P 1'
#
loop_
_entity.id
_entity.type
_entity.pdbx_description
1 polymer ?
#
loop_
_entity_poly.entity_id
_entity_poly.type
_entity_poly.pdbx_seq_one_letter_code
_entity_poly.pdbx_strand_id
1 'polypeptide(L)'
;MRYDVQKLREATEKAIAAERALAEERHAERVAQYQERAAEWTEKHAEQWRAAATAVGRRIRAGKPVRRADLPRGNYDRIAVFGETPPGKFEHSTSRDLTVLTSALALVTDDTVSPAELGRLGVRAPELRTVLELARSDA
;
A
#
# COMPACT_ATOMS: atom_id res chain seq x y z
N MET A 1 -33.68 10.37 10.19
CA MET A 1 -32.89 9.26 10.74
C MET A 1 -31.62 9.85 11.34
N ARG A 2 -31.32 9.54 12.60
CA ARG A 2 -30.06 9.92 13.28
C ARG A 2 -29.30 8.65 13.64
N TYR A 3 -27.99 8.74 13.70
CA TYR A 3 -27.09 7.64 14.02
C TYR A 3 -26.39 7.94 15.33
N ASP A 4 -26.25 6.90 16.15
CA ASP A 4 -25.45 6.94 17.36
C ASP A 4 -23.96 7.10 17.01
N VAL A 5 -23.30 8.08 17.63
CA VAL A 5 -21.89 8.41 17.33
C VAL A 5 -20.95 7.29 17.75
N GLN A 6 -21.23 6.60 18.85
CA GLN A 6 -20.41 5.48 19.32
C GLN A 6 -20.46 4.32 18.32
N LYS A 7 -21.65 3.96 17.84
CA LYS A 7 -21.81 2.94 16.78
C LYS A 7 -21.11 3.33 15.48
N LEU A 8 -21.13 4.61 15.11
CA LEU A 8 -20.41 5.09 13.92
C LEU A 8 -18.89 4.99 14.07
N ARG A 9 -18.36 5.24 15.27
CA ARG A 9 -16.92 5.08 15.56
C ARG A 9 -16.52 3.61 15.44
N GLU A 10 -17.28 2.71 16.05
CA GLU A 10 -17.06 1.26 15.96
C GLU A 10 -17.13 0.77 14.50
N ALA A 11 -18.13 1.21 13.74
CA ALA A 11 -18.25 0.90 12.32
C ALA A 11 -17.08 1.42 11.48
N THR A 12 -16.58 2.62 11.80
CA THR A 12 -15.43 3.22 11.10
C THR A 12 -14.15 2.45 11.41
N GLU A 13 -13.92 2.07 12.67
CA GLU A 13 -12.77 1.25 13.07
C GLU A 13 -12.80 -0.15 12.41
N LYS A 14 -13.98 -0.77 12.35
CA LYS A 14 -14.20 -2.04 11.66
C LYS A 14 -13.90 -1.94 10.17
N ALA A 15 -14.33 -0.85 9.51
CA ALA A 15 -14.00 -0.58 8.11
C ALA A 15 -12.48 -0.41 7.89
N ILE A 16 -11.80 0.34 8.76
CA ILE A 16 -10.34 0.52 8.71
C ILE A 16 -9.62 -0.83 8.87
N ALA A 17 -10.05 -1.66 9.83
CA ALA A 17 -9.46 -2.98 10.04
C ALA A 17 -9.64 -3.91 8.83
N ALA A 18 -10.83 -3.92 8.23
CA ALA A 18 -11.12 -4.71 7.04
C ALA A 18 -10.26 -4.27 5.84
N GLU A 19 -10.08 -2.97 5.63
CA GLU A 19 -9.21 -2.46 4.57
C GLU A 19 -7.74 -2.85 4.79
N ARG A 20 -7.26 -2.81 6.03
CA ARG A 20 -5.90 -3.23 6.37
C ARG A 20 -5.68 -4.72 6.09
N ALA A 21 -6.62 -5.58 6.47
CA ALA A 21 -6.54 -7.01 6.20
C ALA A 21 -6.49 -7.31 4.69
N LEU A 22 -7.37 -6.66 3.90
CA LEU A 22 -7.39 -6.80 2.44
C LEU A 22 -6.09 -6.27 1.78
N ALA A 23 -5.51 -5.21 2.34
CA ALA A 23 -4.25 -4.66 1.87
C ALA A 23 -3.07 -5.61 2.12
N GLU A 24 -3.02 -6.23 3.31
CA GLU A 24 -2.02 -7.23 3.66
C GLU A 24 -2.09 -8.46 2.75
N GLU A 25 -3.30 -8.96 2.48
CA GLU A 25 -3.52 -10.08 1.55
C GLU A 25 -3.01 -9.76 0.14
N ARG A 26 -3.43 -8.62 -0.42
CA ARG A 26 -2.94 -8.15 -1.74
C ARG A 26 -1.44 -7.85 -1.76
N HIS A 27 -0.86 -7.48 -0.62
CA HIS A 27 0.58 -7.28 -0.53
C HIS A 27 1.30 -8.63 -0.58
N ALA A 28 0.84 -9.62 0.19
CA ALA A 28 1.38 -10.98 0.17
C ALA A 28 1.33 -11.59 -1.23
N GLU A 29 0.19 -11.47 -1.93
CA GLU A 29 0.05 -11.93 -3.32
C GLU A 29 1.05 -11.26 -4.27
N ARG A 30 1.20 -9.93 -4.16
CA ARG A 30 2.15 -9.18 -4.98
C ARG A 30 3.58 -9.59 -4.69
N VAL A 31 3.96 -9.75 -3.43
CA VAL A 31 5.29 -10.23 -3.04
C VAL A 31 5.59 -11.59 -3.66
N ALA A 32 4.63 -12.52 -3.62
CA ALA A 32 4.79 -13.84 -4.24
C ALA A 32 5.02 -13.74 -5.76
N GLN A 33 4.19 -12.97 -6.47
CA GLN A 33 4.35 -12.71 -7.91
C GLN A 33 5.69 -12.04 -8.24
N TYR A 34 6.16 -11.14 -7.38
CA TYR A 34 7.46 -10.49 -7.56
C TYR A 34 8.61 -11.47 -7.38
N GLN A 35 8.55 -12.35 -6.38
CA GLN A 35 9.58 -13.37 -6.15
C GLN A 35 9.68 -14.34 -7.33
N GLU A 36 8.54 -14.77 -7.88
CA GLU A 36 8.49 -15.61 -9.08
C GLU A 36 9.14 -14.91 -10.28
N ARG A 37 8.72 -13.67 -10.59
CA ARG A 37 9.31 -12.88 -11.67
C ARG A 37 10.79 -12.58 -11.44
N ALA A 38 11.22 -12.38 -10.20
CA ALA A 38 12.62 -12.17 -9.85
C ALA A 38 13.45 -13.44 -10.10
N ALA A 39 12.92 -14.62 -9.77
CA ALA A 39 13.55 -15.89 -10.04
C ALA A 39 13.68 -16.14 -11.56
N GLU A 40 12.59 -15.97 -12.32
CA GLU A 40 12.60 -16.11 -13.79
C GLU A 40 13.58 -15.14 -14.46
N TRP A 41 13.59 -13.87 -14.02
CA TRP A 41 14.49 -12.87 -14.55
C TRP A 41 15.95 -13.21 -14.22
N THR A 42 16.20 -13.67 -12.98
CA THR A 42 17.54 -14.08 -12.55
C THR A 42 18.01 -15.26 -13.37
N GLU A 43 17.20 -16.29 -13.55
CA GLU A 43 17.55 -17.44 -14.39
C GLU A 43 17.89 -17.02 -15.82
N LYS A 44 17.05 -16.19 -16.43
CA LYS A 44 17.21 -15.72 -17.82
C LYS A 44 18.45 -14.84 -18.03
N HIS A 45 18.85 -14.07 -17.03
CA HIS A 45 19.88 -13.03 -17.18
C HIS A 45 21.14 -13.25 -16.33
N ALA A 46 21.19 -14.26 -15.45
CA ALA A 46 22.28 -14.49 -14.51
C ALA A 46 23.64 -14.59 -15.21
N GLU A 47 23.72 -15.34 -16.31
CA GLU A 47 24.99 -15.55 -17.02
C GLU A 47 25.54 -14.24 -17.60
N GLN A 48 24.68 -13.46 -18.24
CA GLN A 48 25.03 -12.16 -18.81
C GLN A 48 25.53 -11.20 -17.73
N TRP A 49 24.89 -11.18 -16.56
CA TRP A 49 25.29 -10.32 -15.45
C TRP A 49 26.55 -10.80 -14.73
N ARG A 50 26.78 -12.12 -14.60
CA ARG A 50 28.06 -12.67 -14.10
C ARG A 50 29.22 -12.33 -15.03
N ALA A 51 29.02 -12.42 -16.33
CA ALA A 51 30.02 -12.05 -17.32
C ALA A 51 30.36 -10.55 -17.23
N ALA A 52 29.33 -9.69 -17.11
CA ALA A 52 29.53 -8.27 -16.92
C ALA A 52 30.25 -7.93 -15.61
N ALA A 53 29.88 -8.57 -14.49
CA ALA A 53 30.56 -8.39 -13.21
C ALA A 53 32.05 -8.75 -13.30
N THR A 54 32.37 -9.84 -13.99
CA THR A 54 33.76 -10.26 -14.24
C THR A 54 34.52 -9.21 -15.08
N ALA A 55 33.90 -8.70 -16.16
CA ALA A 55 34.48 -7.69 -17.02
C ALA A 55 34.71 -6.36 -16.28
N VAL A 56 33.73 -5.91 -15.50
CA VAL A 56 33.81 -4.73 -14.63
C VAL A 56 34.95 -4.89 -13.62
N GLY A 57 35.05 -6.04 -12.94
CA GLY A 57 36.12 -6.31 -11.99
C GLY A 57 37.52 -6.27 -12.63
N ARG A 58 37.66 -6.70 -13.88
CA ARG A 58 38.92 -6.56 -14.65
C ARG A 58 39.23 -5.09 -14.96
N ARG A 59 38.23 -4.28 -15.33
CA ARG A 59 38.41 -2.84 -15.62
C ARG A 59 38.87 -2.08 -14.37
N ILE A 60 38.24 -2.34 -13.23
CA ILE A 60 38.59 -1.71 -11.95
C ILE A 60 40.04 -2.04 -11.57
N ARG A 61 40.43 -3.32 -11.63
CA ARG A 61 41.82 -3.75 -11.36
C ARG A 61 42.84 -3.11 -12.30
N ALA A 62 42.44 -2.79 -13.53
CA ALA A 62 43.27 -2.11 -14.51
C ALA A 62 43.22 -0.57 -14.41
N GLY A 63 42.58 0.01 -13.38
CA GLY A 63 42.43 1.46 -13.22
C GLY A 63 41.57 2.13 -14.29
N LYS A 64 40.75 1.36 -15.02
CA LYS A 64 39.91 1.87 -16.11
C LYS A 64 38.52 2.26 -15.60
N PRO A 65 37.94 3.37 -16.07
CA PRO A 65 36.59 3.75 -15.71
C PRO A 65 35.57 2.74 -16.23
N VAL A 66 34.54 2.49 -15.43
CA VAL A 66 33.37 1.66 -15.77
C VAL A 66 32.28 2.58 -16.31
N ARG A 67 31.70 2.24 -17.46
CA ARG A 67 30.65 3.00 -18.14
C ARG A 67 29.34 2.24 -18.13
N ARG A 68 28.22 2.93 -18.35
CA ARG A 68 26.89 2.28 -18.45
C ARG A 68 26.82 1.20 -19.52
N ALA A 69 27.59 1.36 -20.61
CA ALA A 69 27.69 0.37 -21.69
C ALA A 69 28.43 -0.92 -21.29
N ASP A 70 29.22 -0.90 -20.20
CA ASP A 70 29.87 -2.11 -19.66
C ASP A 70 28.89 -2.98 -18.84
N LEU A 71 27.66 -2.49 -18.63
CA LEU A 71 26.60 -3.19 -17.89
C LEU A 71 25.51 -3.68 -18.84
N PRO A 72 24.93 -4.88 -18.61
CA PRO A 72 23.78 -5.35 -19.37
C PRO A 72 22.60 -4.39 -19.23
N ARG A 73 21.78 -4.31 -20.29
CA ARG A 73 20.49 -3.61 -20.22
C ARG A 73 19.51 -4.47 -19.42
N GLY A 74 18.96 -3.94 -18.35
CA GLY A 74 18.00 -4.64 -17.50
C GLY A 74 17.75 -3.87 -16.21
N ASN A 75 16.55 -4.06 -15.64
CA ASN A 75 16.07 -3.37 -14.45
C ASN A 75 16.48 -4.13 -13.16
N TYR A 76 17.76 -4.44 -12.98
CA TYR A 76 18.24 -5.11 -11.76
C TYR A 76 17.90 -4.30 -10.50
N ASP A 77 18.00 -2.98 -10.64
CA ASP A 77 17.67 -1.95 -9.66
C ASP A 77 16.19 -1.94 -9.26
N ARG A 78 15.26 -2.32 -10.15
CA ARG A 78 13.83 -2.37 -9.78
C ARG A 78 13.41 -3.68 -9.14
N ILE A 79 14.12 -4.78 -9.42
CA ILE A 79 13.80 -6.10 -8.86
C ILE A 79 14.23 -6.19 -7.40
N ALA A 80 15.40 -5.63 -7.04
CA ALA A 80 15.91 -5.65 -5.67
C ALA A 80 15.07 -4.78 -4.69
N VAL A 81 14.54 -3.64 -5.15
CA VAL A 81 13.90 -2.64 -4.28
C VAL A 81 12.48 -3.05 -3.81
N PHE A 82 11.80 -3.92 -4.55
CA PHE A 82 10.42 -4.30 -4.23
C PHE A 82 10.30 -5.26 -3.04
N GLY A 83 11.28 -6.13 -2.80
CA GLY A 83 11.29 -7.05 -1.65
C GLY A 83 11.55 -6.36 -0.32
N GLU A 84 12.19 -5.19 -0.33
CA GLU A 84 12.55 -4.43 0.86
C GLU A 84 11.56 -3.30 1.18
N THR A 85 10.58 -3.06 0.31
CA THR A 85 9.60 -1.99 0.54
C THR A 85 8.53 -2.48 1.52
N PRO A 86 8.50 -1.96 2.76
CA PRO A 86 7.47 -2.36 3.72
C PRO A 86 6.08 -1.96 3.20
N PRO A 87 5.03 -2.73 3.56
CA PRO A 87 3.67 -2.54 3.05
C PRO A 87 3.11 -1.13 3.25
N GLY A 88 3.66 -0.36 4.20
CA GLY A 88 3.18 0.98 4.57
C GLY A 88 3.47 2.12 3.59
N LYS A 89 4.30 1.96 2.56
CA LYS A 89 4.59 3.08 1.62
C LYS A 89 3.46 3.39 0.63
N PHE A 90 2.46 2.51 0.55
CA PHE A 90 1.21 2.75 -0.16
C PHE A 90 0.08 2.89 0.86
N GLU A 91 0.14 3.90 1.74
CA GLU A 91 -1.05 4.31 2.50
C GLU A 91 -2.20 4.52 1.50
N HIS A 92 -3.16 3.59 1.53
CA HIS A 92 -4.30 3.59 0.65
C HIS A 92 -5.12 4.87 0.88
N SER A 93 -5.48 5.60 -0.18
CA SER A 93 -6.17 6.89 -0.03
C SER A 93 -7.47 6.78 0.77
N THR A 94 -8.11 5.61 0.74
CA THR A 94 -9.34 5.26 1.46
C THR A 94 -9.14 5.27 2.98
N SER A 95 -7.96 4.86 3.46
CA SER A 95 -7.62 4.94 4.89
C SER A 95 -7.56 6.38 5.39
N ARG A 96 -7.24 7.35 4.53
CA ARG A 96 -7.15 8.75 4.91
C ARG A 96 -8.52 9.34 5.24
N ASP A 97 -9.51 9.08 4.40
CA ASP A 97 -10.87 9.60 4.57
C ASP A 97 -11.56 8.97 5.79
N LEU A 98 -11.36 7.66 6.02
CA LEU A 98 -11.84 6.98 7.23
C LEU A 98 -11.12 7.46 8.49
N THR A 99 -9.81 7.74 8.43
CA THR A 99 -9.07 8.31 9.57
C THR A 99 -9.53 9.72 9.91
N VAL A 100 -9.81 10.54 8.89
CA VAL A 100 -10.41 11.87 9.05
C VAL A 100 -11.81 11.74 9.67
N LEU A 101 -12.62 10.77 9.23
CA LEU A 101 -13.93 10.50 9.81
C LEU A 101 -13.83 10.09 11.29
N THR A 102 -12.93 9.18 11.66
CA THR A 102 -12.70 8.79 13.06
C THR A 102 -12.31 10.01 13.91
N SER A 103 -11.42 10.85 13.40
CA SER A 103 -10.98 12.06 14.09
C SER A 103 -12.11 13.08 14.25
N ALA A 104 -12.95 13.24 13.22
CA ALA A 104 -14.10 14.13 13.26
C ALA A 104 -15.17 13.62 14.24
N LEU A 105 -15.49 12.33 14.22
CA LEU A 105 -16.45 11.71 15.14
C LEU A 105 -15.99 11.78 16.60
N ALA A 106 -14.68 11.71 16.86
CA ALA A 106 -14.14 11.87 18.22
C ALA A 106 -14.31 13.30 18.78
N LEU A 107 -14.54 14.29 17.92
CA LEU A 107 -14.79 15.69 18.31
C LEU A 107 -16.27 16.05 18.41
N VAL A 108 -17.17 15.15 17.97
CA VAL A 108 -18.62 15.36 18.11
C VAL A 108 -18.99 15.13 19.57
N THR A 109 -19.53 16.18 20.20
CA THR A 109 -20.00 16.14 21.59
C THR A 109 -21.43 15.62 21.73
N ASP A 110 -22.19 15.62 20.63
CA ASP A 110 -23.54 15.09 20.60
C ASP A 110 -23.54 13.56 20.50
N ASP A 111 -24.47 12.89 21.18
CA ASP A 111 -24.59 11.43 21.11
C ASP A 111 -25.06 10.94 19.73
N THR A 112 -25.68 11.82 18.92
CA THR A 112 -26.25 11.45 17.63
C THR A 112 -26.03 12.46 16.51
N VAL A 113 -25.76 11.95 15.31
CA VAL A 113 -25.48 12.75 14.11
C VAL A 113 -26.37 12.32 12.93
N SER A 114 -26.73 13.27 12.06
CA SER A 114 -27.49 13.01 10.84
C SER A 114 -26.57 12.75 9.63
N PRO A 115 -27.05 12.04 8.59
CA PRO A 115 -26.30 11.86 7.34
C PRO A 115 -25.89 13.17 6.67
N ALA A 116 -26.70 14.23 6.79
CA ALA A 116 -26.39 15.53 6.19
C ALA A 116 -25.22 16.22 6.91
N GLU A 117 -25.09 16.04 8.23
CA GLU A 117 -23.95 16.52 9.01
C GLU A 117 -22.69 15.70 8.69
N LEU A 118 -22.81 14.38 8.60
CA LEU A 118 -21.70 13.51 8.19
C LEU A 118 -21.20 13.81 6.76
N GLY A 119 -22.12 14.09 5.82
CA GLY A 119 -21.77 14.46 4.46
C GLY A 119 -20.99 15.77 4.34
N ARG A 120 -20.98 16.61 5.39
CA ARG A 120 -20.17 17.84 5.45
C ARG A 120 -18.73 17.56 5.93
N LEU A 121 -18.42 16.37 6.44
CA LEU A 121 -17.12 16.05 7.03
C LEU A 121 -15.99 15.80 6.00
N GLY A 122 -16.18 16.19 4.74
CA GLY A 122 -15.15 16.01 3.69
C GLY A 122 -14.87 14.54 3.34
N VAL A 123 -15.68 13.62 3.85
CA VAL A 123 -15.58 12.17 3.56
C VAL A 123 -16.29 11.88 2.25
N ARG A 124 -15.68 11.06 1.41
CA ARG A 124 -16.26 10.63 0.14
C ARG A 124 -17.51 9.77 0.34
N ALA A 125 -18.42 9.84 -0.63
CA ALA A 125 -19.73 9.20 -0.55
C ALA A 125 -19.70 7.66 -0.44
N PRO A 126 -18.82 6.92 -1.14
CA PRO A 126 -18.72 5.46 -0.99
C PRO A 126 -18.32 5.02 0.42
N GLU A 127 -17.32 5.66 0.99
CA GLU A 127 -16.75 5.37 2.31
C GLU A 127 -17.78 5.68 3.40
N LEU A 128 -18.47 6.81 3.27
CA LEU A 128 -19.58 7.17 4.16
C LEU A 128 -20.72 6.15 4.07
N ARG A 129 -21.05 5.68 2.86
CA ARG A 129 -22.08 4.65 2.68
C ARG A 129 -21.70 3.34 3.38
N THR A 130 -20.46 2.88 3.23
CA THR A 130 -19.97 1.67 3.91
C THR A 130 -20.10 1.77 5.42
N VAL A 131 -19.68 2.91 6.02
CA VAL A 131 -19.78 3.13 7.46
C VAL A 131 -21.25 3.14 7.92
N LEU A 132 -22.15 3.80 7.18
CA LEU A 132 -23.57 3.84 7.51
C LEU A 132 -24.25 2.47 7.40
N GLU A 133 -23.87 1.65 6.43
CA GLU A 133 -24.38 0.27 6.29
C GLU A 133 -23.90 -0.62 7.45
N LEU A 134 -22.63 -0.53 7.84
CA LEU A 134 -22.07 -1.25 8.98
C LEU A 134 -22.75 -0.84 10.29
N ALA A 135 -22.93 0.46 10.54
CA ALA A 135 -23.57 0.97 11.75
C ALA A 135 -25.06 0.58 11.86
N ARG A 136 -25.74 0.29 10.75
CA ARG A 136 -27.13 -0.23 10.74
C ARG A 136 -27.21 -1.73 10.97
N SER A 137 -26.19 -2.48 10.57
CA SER A 137 -26.19 -3.94 10.62
C SER A 137 -25.93 -4.46 12.05
N ASP A 138 -25.30 -3.63 12.88
CA ASP A 138 -25.02 -3.87 14.30
C ASP A 138 -26.07 -3.20 15.23
N ALA A 139 -27.27 -2.88 14.73
CA ALA A 139 -28.39 -2.27 15.47
C ALA A 139 -29.63 -3.17 15.50
#